data_AF-A0A9E0XPL2-F1
#
_entry.id   AF-A0A9E0XPL2-F1
#
_cell.length_a   1.000
_cell.length_b   1.000
_cell.length_c   1.000
_cell.angle_alpha   90.00
_cell.angle_beta   90.00
_cell.angle_gamma   90.00
#
_symmetry.space_group_name_H-M   'P 1'
#
loop_
_entity.id
_entity.type
_entity.pdbx_description
1 polymer ?
#
loop_
_entity_poly.entity_id
_entity_poly.type
_entity_poly.pdbx_seq_one_letter_code
_entity_poly.pdbx_strand_id
1 'polypeptide(L)'
;MENRPLSLAARLIFVAGYLAASAVAWAQSDGARPAPDQRADWDRRLEEARGLQEKGTALEQQAKEAYEARKKACFKKFRVAGCQQEARDEYVEAANEARRIENDGKARERQVKKEELADEDARRLAREPQRQADLQAREAEIRAEQEHSESTRAAKLAEKEEQARIGAERRAADEERLRKKQEAHQRKVAEKMAKARQREKAEAGR
;
A
#
# COMPACT_ATOMS: atom_id res chain seq x y z
N MET A 1 4.70 32.03 -38.82
CA MET A 1 5.31 30.68 -38.74
C MET A 1 5.64 30.42 -37.29
N GLU A 2 4.62 30.07 -36.50
CA GLU A 2 4.80 29.71 -35.09
C GLU A 2 4.95 28.19 -35.01
N ASN A 3 6.20 27.75 -34.95
CA ASN A 3 6.55 26.37 -34.63
C ASN A 3 6.20 26.09 -33.17
N ARG A 4 4.92 25.82 -32.91
CA ARG A 4 4.47 25.31 -31.61
C ARG A 4 5.08 23.93 -31.41
N PRO A 5 5.78 23.67 -30.29
CA PRO A 5 6.63 22.50 -30.17
C PRO A 5 5.77 21.24 -30.07
N LEU A 6 5.75 20.46 -31.15
CA LEU A 6 5.23 19.08 -31.23
C LEU A 6 5.66 18.21 -30.04
N SER A 7 6.78 18.56 -29.39
CA SER A 7 7.31 17.97 -28.15
C SER A 7 6.35 18.06 -26.95
N LEU A 8 5.61 19.17 -26.76
CA LEU A 8 4.70 19.31 -25.62
C LEU A 8 3.40 18.52 -25.82
N ALA A 9 2.87 18.49 -27.05
CA ALA A 9 1.70 17.70 -27.38
C ALA A 9 1.99 16.19 -27.27
N ALA A 10 3.16 15.74 -27.75
CA ALA A 10 3.58 14.34 -27.66
C ALA A 10 3.80 13.90 -26.20
N ARG A 11 4.37 14.76 -25.34
CA ARG A 11 4.55 14.47 -23.91
C ARG A 11 3.22 14.38 -23.15
N LEU A 12 2.24 15.21 -23.48
CA LEU A 12 0.91 15.14 -22.86
C LEU A 12 0.14 13.88 -23.29
N ILE A 13 0.29 13.44 -24.53
CA ILE A 13 -0.33 12.19 -25.02
C ILE A 13 0.32 10.96 -24.36
N PHE A 14 1.63 10.95 -24.18
CA PHE A 14 2.33 9.87 -23.45
C PHE A 14 1.95 9.80 -21.97
N VAL A 15 1.82 10.94 -21.29
CA VAL A 15 1.39 10.99 -19.88
C VAL A 15 -0.07 10.58 -19.72
N ALA A 16 -0.96 11.01 -20.63
CA ALA A 16 -2.36 10.57 -20.63
C ALA A 16 -2.50 9.07 -20.94
N GLY A 17 -1.68 8.53 -21.85
CA GLY A 17 -1.62 7.10 -22.14
C GLY A 17 -1.10 6.26 -20.97
N TYR A 18 -0.10 6.75 -20.23
CA TYR A 18 0.44 6.08 -19.04
C TYR A 18 -0.52 6.13 -17.84
N LEU A 19 -1.30 7.21 -17.69
CA LEU A 19 -2.37 7.31 -16.69
C LEU A 19 -3.58 6.42 -17.04
N ALA A 20 -3.92 6.28 -18.32
CA ALA A 20 -4.96 5.35 -18.76
C ALA A 20 -4.53 3.88 -18.61
N ALA A 21 -3.27 3.55 -18.91
CA ALA A 21 -2.72 2.20 -18.75
C ALA A 21 -2.60 1.77 -17.28
N SER A 22 -2.29 2.70 -16.37
CA SER A 22 -2.27 2.40 -14.93
C SER A 22 -3.67 2.21 -14.35
N ALA A 23 -4.70 2.91 -14.82
CA ALA A 23 -6.08 2.70 -14.38
C ALA A 23 -6.63 1.30 -14.75
N VAL A 24 -6.22 0.77 -15.90
CA VAL A 24 -6.61 -0.58 -16.37
C VAL A 24 -5.89 -1.70 -15.59
N ALA A 25 -4.70 -1.42 -15.04
CA ALA A 25 -3.95 -2.38 -14.23
C ALA A 25 -4.56 -2.58 -12.82
N TRP A 26 -5.20 -1.57 -12.23
CA TRP A 26 -5.93 -1.73 -10.95
C TRP A 26 -7.26 -2.48 -11.10
N ALA A 27 -7.86 -2.44 -12.29
CA ALA A 27 -9.12 -3.12 -12.58
C ALA A 27 -8.98 -4.64 -12.77
N GLN A 28 -7.76 -5.16 -12.99
CA GLN A 28 -7.49 -6.58 -13.26
C GLN A 28 -6.98 -7.36 -12.04
N SER A 29 -7.04 -6.78 -10.84
CA SER A 29 -6.95 -7.56 -9.61
C SER A 29 -8.31 -8.25 -9.35
N ASP A 30 -8.74 -9.07 -10.31
CA ASP A 30 -9.96 -9.86 -10.26
C ASP A 30 -9.77 -10.99 -9.24
N GLY A 31 -9.86 -10.62 -7.97
CA GLY A 31 -10.36 -11.52 -6.97
C GLY A 31 -11.77 -11.90 -7.39
N ALA A 32 -11.92 -13.07 -8.03
CA ALA A 32 -13.18 -13.62 -8.52
C ALA A 32 -14.35 -13.10 -7.68
N ARG A 33 -15.16 -12.25 -8.30
CA ARG A 33 -16.30 -11.62 -7.67
C ARG A 33 -17.44 -12.65 -7.72
N PRO A 34 -18.28 -12.80 -6.67
CA PRO A 34 -19.44 -13.66 -6.75
C PRO A 34 -20.25 -13.32 -7.99
N ALA A 35 -20.82 -14.35 -8.61
CA ALA A 35 -21.56 -14.20 -9.84
C ALA A 35 -22.69 -13.18 -9.66
N PRO A 36 -22.97 -12.34 -10.68
CA PRO A 36 -23.88 -11.20 -10.54
C PRO A 36 -25.31 -11.62 -10.16
N ASP A 37 -25.74 -12.80 -10.60
CA ASP A 37 -26.99 -13.46 -10.25
C ASP A 37 -27.03 -13.89 -8.77
N GLN A 38 -25.94 -14.47 -8.26
CA GLN A 38 -25.82 -14.87 -6.86
C GLN A 38 -25.86 -13.66 -5.92
N ARG A 39 -25.19 -12.56 -6.29
CA ARG A 39 -25.25 -11.29 -5.53
C ARG A 39 -26.65 -10.73 -5.49
N ALA A 40 -27.33 -10.72 -6.64
CA ALA A 40 -28.71 -10.24 -6.72
C ALA A 40 -29.66 -11.10 -5.86
N ASP A 41 -29.46 -12.42 -5.78
CA ASP A 41 -30.23 -13.29 -4.88
C ASP A 41 -29.99 -12.95 -3.40
N TRP A 42 -28.73 -12.77 -3.00
CA TRP A 42 -28.39 -12.36 -1.63
C TRP A 42 -29.01 -11.01 -1.28
N ASP A 43 -28.89 -10.02 -2.15
CA ASP A 43 -29.47 -8.68 -1.95
C ASP A 43 -30.99 -8.76 -1.77
N ARG A 44 -31.67 -9.51 -2.63
CA ARG A 44 -33.12 -9.75 -2.53
C ARG A 44 -33.49 -10.40 -1.19
N ARG A 45 -32.77 -11.42 -0.76
CA ARG A 45 -33.04 -12.11 0.52
C ARG A 45 -32.74 -11.24 1.73
N LEU A 46 -31.74 -10.36 1.65
CA LEU A 46 -31.45 -9.36 2.69
C LEU A 46 -32.52 -8.26 2.74
N GLU A 47 -33.10 -7.88 1.61
CA GLU A 47 -34.25 -6.99 1.56
C GLU A 47 -35.50 -7.63 2.19
N GLU A 48 -35.81 -8.89 1.83
CA GLU A 48 -36.90 -9.66 2.48
C GLU A 48 -36.69 -9.79 3.99
N ALA A 49 -35.44 -10.06 4.43
CA ALA A 49 -35.09 -10.14 5.84
C ALA A 49 -35.30 -8.81 6.58
N ARG A 50 -34.91 -7.69 5.97
CA ARG A 50 -35.14 -6.34 6.50
C ARG A 50 -36.64 -6.03 6.62
N GLY A 51 -37.42 -6.35 5.58
CA GLY A 51 -38.87 -6.17 5.62
C GLY A 51 -39.55 -6.94 6.76
N LEU A 52 -39.07 -8.14 7.08
CA LEU A 52 -39.55 -8.90 8.25
C LEU A 52 -39.17 -8.23 9.58
N GLN A 53 -37.94 -7.75 9.72
CA GLN A 53 -37.49 -7.05 10.94
C GLN A 53 -38.26 -5.75 11.17
N GLU A 54 -38.47 -4.96 10.13
CA GLU A 54 -39.28 -3.74 10.17
C GLU A 54 -40.73 -4.05 10.52
N LYS A 55 -41.31 -5.09 9.91
CA LYS A 55 -42.68 -5.54 10.21
C LYS A 55 -42.82 -5.98 11.66
N GLY A 56 -41.88 -6.80 12.17
CA GLY A 56 -41.86 -7.22 13.57
C GLY A 56 -41.78 -6.03 14.52
N THR A 57 -40.86 -5.10 14.27
CA THR A 57 -40.71 -3.87 15.06
C THR A 57 -41.98 -3.02 15.06
N ALA A 58 -42.61 -2.83 13.89
CA ALA A 58 -43.85 -2.08 13.77
C ALA A 58 -45.01 -2.73 14.53
N LEU A 59 -45.14 -4.06 14.47
CA LEU A 59 -46.16 -4.80 15.20
C LEU A 59 -45.95 -4.74 16.71
N GLU A 60 -44.71 -4.84 17.21
CA GLU A 60 -44.44 -4.71 18.64
C GLU A 60 -44.79 -3.30 19.15
N GLN A 61 -44.46 -2.27 18.37
CA GLN A 61 -44.81 -0.88 18.70
C GLN A 61 -46.33 -0.66 18.71
N GLN A 62 -47.06 -1.18 17.71
CA GLN A 62 -48.53 -1.12 17.68
C GLN A 62 -49.15 -1.86 18.87
N ALA A 63 -48.66 -3.04 19.21
CA ALA A 63 -49.11 -3.81 20.37
C ALA A 63 -48.92 -3.02 21.67
N LYS A 64 -47.76 -2.35 21.82
CA LYS A 64 -47.46 -1.51 22.99
C LYS A 64 -48.38 -0.31 23.11
N GLU A 65 -48.67 0.38 22.00
CA GLU A 65 -49.60 1.51 21.99
C GLU A 65 -51.03 1.09 22.32
N ALA A 66 -51.49 -0.02 21.74
CA ALA A 66 -52.79 -0.61 22.03
C ALA A 66 -52.91 -1.02 23.51
N TYR A 67 -51.87 -1.62 24.07
CA TYR A 67 -51.80 -1.98 25.49
C TYR A 67 -51.92 -0.76 26.39
N GLU A 68 -51.13 0.29 26.15
CA GLU A 68 -51.17 1.51 26.97
C GLU A 68 -52.52 2.23 26.89
N ALA A 69 -53.13 2.26 25.70
CA ALA A 69 -54.49 2.79 25.52
C ALA A 69 -55.53 1.97 26.30
N ARG A 70 -55.49 0.64 26.18
CA ARG A 70 -56.43 -0.27 26.86
C ARG A 70 -56.25 -0.24 28.38
N LYS A 71 -55.01 -0.20 28.87
CA LYS A 71 -54.69 -0.05 30.29
C LYS A 71 -55.26 1.24 30.88
N LYS A 72 -55.17 2.36 30.17
CA LYS A 72 -55.80 3.64 30.58
C LYS A 72 -57.32 3.53 30.59
N ALA A 73 -57.91 2.85 29.61
CA ALA A 73 -59.36 2.62 29.56
C ALA A 73 -59.85 1.73 30.71
N CYS A 74 -59.04 0.79 31.20
CA CYS A 74 -59.40 -0.10 32.31
C CYS A 74 -59.74 0.62 33.61
N PHE A 75 -59.15 1.80 33.88
CA PHE A 75 -59.48 2.59 35.07
C PHE A 75 -60.93 3.09 35.10
N LYS A 76 -61.63 3.10 33.96
CA LYS A 76 -63.05 3.45 33.87
C LYS A 76 -63.98 2.26 34.13
N LYS A 77 -63.46 1.04 34.29
CA LYS A 77 -64.25 -0.18 34.49
C LYS A 77 -64.30 -0.57 35.97
N PHE A 78 -65.36 -1.26 36.37
CA PHE A 78 -65.54 -1.74 37.75
C PHE A 78 -64.49 -2.79 38.15
N ARG A 79 -64.12 -3.70 37.24
CA ARG A 79 -63.06 -4.71 37.46
C ARG A 79 -61.75 -4.28 36.82
N VAL A 80 -61.09 -3.28 37.41
CA VAL A 80 -59.84 -2.70 36.88
C VAL A 80 -58.74 -3.77 36.74
N ALA A 81 -58.53 -4.60 37.77
CA ALA A 81 -57.47 -5.60 37.78
C ALA A 81 -57.64 -6.67 36.68
N GLY A 82 -58.86 -7.22 36.53
CA GLY A 82 -59.15 -8.19 35.47
C GLY A 82 -58.97 -7.59 34.07
N CYS A 83 -59.45 -6.36 33.85
CA CYS A 83 -59.25 -5.66 32.57
C CYS A 83 -57.77 -5.44 32.25
N GLN A 84 -56.95 -5.07 33.24
CA GLN A 84 -55.51 -4.87 33.05
C GLN A 84 -54.78 -6.18 32.76
N GLN A 85 -55.19 -7.28 33.41
CA GLN A 85 -54.65 -8.60 33.12
C GLN A 85 -54.96 -9.04 31.69
N GLU A 86 -56.23 -8.95 31.25
CA GLU A 86 -56.61 -9.24 29.87
C GLU A 86 -55.82 -8.39 28.86
N ALA A 87 -55.67 -7.10 29.11
CA ALA A 87 -54.90 -6.21 28.24
C ALA A 87 -53.42 -6.64 28.18
N ARG A 88 -52.85 -7.09 29.29
CA ARG A 88 -51.48 -7.57 29.36
C ARG A 88 -51.31 -8.88 28.59
N ASP A 89 -52.26 -9.81 28.72
CA ASP A 89 -52.18 -11.10 28.06
C ASP A 89 -52.25 -10.94 26.54
N GLU A 90 -53.17 -10.12 26.04
CA GLU A 90 -53.23 -9.75 24.62
C GLU A 90 -51.95 -9.06 24.12
N TYR A 91 -51.37 -8.16 24.92
CA TYR A 91 -50.09 -7.53 24.60
C TYR A 91 -48.96 -8.56 24.48
N VAL A 92 -48.87 -9.50 25.42
CA VAL A 92 -47.83 -10.54 25.43
C VAL A 92 -47.97 -11.43 24.18
N GLU A 93 -49.19 -11.83 23.82
CA GLU A 93 -49.44 -12.60 22.60
C GLU A 93 -48.99 -11.84 21.35
N ALA A 94 -49.41 -10.58 21.20
CA ALA A 94 -49.05 -9.74 20.06
C ALA A 94 -47.53 -9.44 20.00
N ALA A 95 -46.90 -9.20 21.15
CA ALA A 95 -45.46 -8.94 21.22
C ALA A 95 -44.64 -10.21 20.92
N ASN A 96 -45.09 -11.39 21.35
CA ASN A 96 -44.44 -12.65 21.02
C ASN A 96 -44.50 -12.93 19.51
N GLU A 97 -45.65 -12.68 18.89
CA GLU A 97 -45.81 -12.82 17.44
C GLU A 97 -44.90 -11.84 16.68
N ALA A 98 -44.86 -10.58 17.11
CA ALA A 98 -43.97 -9.57 16.55
C ALA A 98 -42.48 -10.00 16.61
N ARG A 99 -42.04 -10.52 17.76
CA ARG A 99 -40.68 -11.04 17.94
C ARG A 99 -40.39 -12.27 17.10
N ARG A 100 -41.37 -13.14 16.90
CA ARG A 100 -41.23 -14.30 16.00
C ARG A 100 -40.89 -13.83 14.59
N ILE A 101 -41.65 -12.89 14.07
CA ILE A 101 -41.45 -12.31 12.73
C ILE A 101 -40.07 -11.64 12.62
N GLU A 102 -39.69 -10.85 13.63
CA GLU A 102 -38.37 -10.21 13.67
C GLU A 102 -37.22 -11.25 13.69
N ASN A 103 -37.36 -12.30 14.51
CA ASN A 103 -36.39 -13.37 14.61
C ASN A 103 -36.24 -14.16 13.31
N ASP A 104 -37.34 -14.37 12.57
CA ASP A 104 -37.31 -15.00 11.24
C ASP A 104 -36.52 -14.13 10.25
N GLY A 105 -36.71 -12.80 10.29
CA GLY A 105 -35.90 -11.85 9.53
C GLY A 105 -34.41 -11.95 9.86
N LYS A 106 -34.06 -11.93 11.15
CA LYS A 106 -32.67 -12.10 11.61
C LYS A 106 -32.07 -13.45 11.25
N ALA A 107 -32.87 -14.52 11.27
CA ALA A 107 -32.43 -15.86 10.87
C ALA A 107 -32.08 -15.91 9.38
N ARG A 108 -32.90 -15.30 8.52
CA ARG A 108 -32.63 -15.18 7.08
C ARG A 108 -31.37 -14.36 6.80
N GLU A 109 -31.20 -13.23 7.48
CA GLU A 109 -30.00 -12.41 7.35
C GLU A 109 -28.73 -13.20 7.73
N ARG A 110 -28.76 -13.91 8.86
CA ARG A 110 -27.64 -14.77 9.29
C ARG A 110 -27.33 -15.87 8.27
N GLN A 111 -28.36 -16.45 7.65
CA GLN A 111 -28.19 -17.47 6.64
C GLN A 111 -27.49 -16.92 5.39
N VAL A 112 -27.92 -15.75 4.88
CA VAL A 112 -27.25 -15.10 3.74
C VAL A 112 -25.80 -14.77 4.07
N LYS A 113 -25.52 -14.18 5.23
CA LYS A 113 -24.15 -13.86 5.66
C LYS A 113 -23.24 -15.09 5.75
N LYS A 114 -23.77 -16.25 6.16
CA LYS A 114 -23.02 -17.50 6.16
C LYS A 114 -22.67 -17.94 4.73
N GLU A 115 -23.59 -17.79 3.79
CA GLU A 115 -23.35 -18.12 2.38
C GLU A 115 -22.31 -17.18 1.76
N GLU A 116 -22.39 -15.88 2.04
CA GLU A 116 -21.40 -14.89 1.59
C GLU A 116 -19.98 -15.21 2.11
N LEU A 117 -19.87 -15.55 3.40
CA LEU A 117 -18.59 -15.94 4.01
C LEU A 117 -18.05 -17.24 3.42
N ALA A 118 -18.91 -18.23 3.20
CA ALA A 118 -18.50 -19.49 2.58
C ALA A 118 -17.98 -19.28 1.14
N ASP A 119 -18.64 -18.42 0.37
CA ASP A 119 -18.18 -18.06 -0.98
C ASP A 119 -16.86 -17.27 -0.91
N GLU A 120 -16.70 -16.34 0.04
CA GLU A 120 -15.44 -15.64 0.24
C GLU A 120 -14.28 -16.57 0.57
N ASP A 121 -14.51 -17.50 1.49
CA ASP A 121 -13.53 -18.50 1.90
C ASP A 121 -13.14 -19.41 0.72
N ALA A 122 -14.11 -19.89 -0.05
CA ALA A 122 -13.87 -20.70 -1.25
C ALA A 122 -13.02 -19.93 -2.27
N ARG A 123 -13.34 -18.66 -2.51
CA ARG A 123 -12.59 -17.79 -3.43
C ARG A 123 -11.19 -17.48 -2.92
N ARG A 124 -11.01 -17.32 -1.60
CA ARG A 124 -9.69 -17.14 -0.99
C ARG A 124 -8.83 -18.39 -1.17
N LEU A 125 -9.37 -19.56 -0.87
CA LEU A 125 -8.69 -20.84 -1.04
C LEU A 125 -8.31 -21.09 -2.50
N ALA A 126 -9.19 -20.77 -3.45
CA ALA A 126 -8.90 -20.91 -4.88
C ALA A 126 -7.74 -20.02 -5.35
N ARG A 127 -7.55 -18.85 -4.74
CA ARG A 127 -6.46 -17.90 -5.08
C ARG A 127 -5.16 -18.16 -4.33
N GLU A 128 -5.18 -18.93 -3.26
CA GLU A 128 -4.01 -19.18 -2.42
C GLU A 128 -2.80 -19.70 -3.24
N PRO A 129 -2.94 -20.67 -4.16
CA PRO A 129 -1.80 -21.15 -4.94
C PRO A 129 -1.18 -20.06 -5.83
N GLN A 130 -2.01 -19.24 -6.48
CA GLN A 130 -1.53 -18.14 -7.32
C GLN A 130 -0.84 -17.07 -6.48
N ARG A 131 -1.39 -16.78 -5.30
CA ARG A 131 -0.79 -15.84 -4.35
C ARG A 131 0.57 -16.32 -3.87
N GLN A 132 0.71 -17.60 -3.53
CA GLN A 132 1.97 -18.19 -3.13
C GLN A 132 3.00 -18.15 -4.28
N ALA A 133 2.58 -18.45 -5.50
CA ALA A 133 3.44 -18.34 -6.68
C ALA A 133 3.92 -16.90 -6.95
N ASP A 134 3.02 -15.91 -6.85
CA ASP A 134 3.37 -14.49 -7.00
C ASP A 134 4.36 -14.03 -5.92
N LEU A 135 4.17 -14.45 -4.67
CA LEU A 135 5.09 -14.14 -3.58
C LEU A 135 6.49 -14.74 -3.82
N GLN A 136 6.57 -16.00 -4.28
CA GLN A 136 7.84 -16.64 -4.61
C GLN A 136 8.54 -15.95 -5.79
N ALA A 137 7.79 -15.58 -6.83
CA ALA A 137 8.34 -14.85 -7.97
C ALA A 137 8.92 -13.48 -7.54
N ARG A 138 8.17 -12.72 -6.73
CA ARG A 138 8.64 -11.44 -6.19
C ARG A 138 9.88 -11.59 -5.31
N GLU A 139 9.92 -12.63 -4.49
CA GLU A 139 11.10 -12.90 -3.65
C GLU A 139 12.33 -13.18 -4.52
N ALA A 140 12.17 -13.98 -5.58
CA ALA A 140 13.26 -14.25 -6.53
C ALA A 140 13.74 -12.98 -7.25
N GLU A 141 12.81 -12.13 -7.70
CA GLU A 141 13.14 -10.84 -8.33
C GLU A 141 13.93 -9.91 -7.38
N ILE A 142 13.47 -9.79 -6.12
CA ILE A 142 14.13 -8.96 -5.11
C ILE A 142 15.54 -9.48 -4.83
N ARG A 143 15.70 -10.80 -4.68
CA ARG A 143 17.03 -11.40 -4.47
C ARG A 143 17.97 -11.14 -5.64
N ALA A 144 17.49 -11.32 -6.87
CA ALA A 144 18.29 -11.05 -8.06
C ALA A 144 18.69 -9.56 -8.16
N GLU A 145 17.79 -8.64 -7.81
CA GLU A 145 18.09 -7.20 -7.79
C GLU A 145 19.13 -6.86 -6.72
N GLN A 146 19.04 -7.48 -5.53
CA GLN A 146 20.01 -7.31 -4.45
C GLN A 146 21.40 -7.82 -4.88
N GLU A 147 21.49 -9.03 -5.41
CA GLU A 147 22.76 -9.61 -5.90
C GLU A 147 23.38 -8.75 -7.02
N HIS A 148 22.57 -8.25 -7.95
CA HIS A 148 23.04 -7.34 -8.99
C HIS A 148 23.54 -5.99 -8.43
N SER A 149 22.84 -5.44 -7.45
CA SER A 149 23.24 -4.20 -6.78
C SER A 149 24.54 -4.38 -5.99
N GLU A 150 24.68 -5.48 -5.27
CA GLU A 150 25.87 -5.83 -4.50
C GLU A 150 27.09 -6.05 -5.40
N SER A 151 26.95 -6.85 -6.45
CA SER A 151 28.02 -7.08 -7.44
C SER A 151 28.44 -5.78 -8.13
N THR A 152 27.49 -4.91 -8.50
CA THR A 152 27.80 -3.58 -9.07
C THR A 152 28.56 -2.71 -8.08
N ARG A 153 28.18 -2.71 -6.80
CA ARG A 153 28.88 -1.96 -5.75
C ARG A 153 30.29 -2.50 -5.54
N ALA A 154 30.45 -3.82 -5.46
CA ALA A 154 31.75 -4.47 -5.30
C ALA A 154 32.69 -4.15 -6.47
N ALA A 155 32.20 -4.24 -7.71
CA ALA A 155 32.97 -3.89 -8.91
C ALA A 155 33.43 -2.42 -8.90
N LYS A 156 32.55 -1.48 -8.52
CA LYS A 156 32.89 -0.06 -8.40
C LYS A 156 33.91 0.22 -7.30
N LEU A 157 33.86 -0.50 -6.19
CA LEU A 157 34.84 -0.36 -5.12
C LEU A 157 36.21 -0.87 -5.56
N ALA A 158 36.25 -2.06 -6.17
CA ALA A 158 37.48 -2.63 -6.72
C ALA A 158 38.12 -1.71 -7.79
N GLU A 159 37.31 -1.14 -8.70
CA GLU A 159 37.80 -0.19 -9.70
C GLU A 159 38.40 1.07 -9.04
N LYS A 160 37.74 1.61 -8.02
CA LYS A 160 38.25 2.78 -7.27
C LYS A 160 39.54 2.46 -6.54
N GLU A 161 39.67 1.29 -5.93
CA GLU A 161 40.88 0.84 -5.26
C GLU A 161 42.04 0.71 -6.25
N GLU A 162 41.79 0.12 -7.42
CA GLU A 162 42.79 0.01 -8.49
C GLU A 162 43.22 1.39 -9.00
N GLN A 163 42.27 2.28 -9.27
CA GLN A 163 42.56 3.66 -9.69
C GLN A 163 43.34 4.43 -8.62
N ALA A 164 43.03 4.23 -7.34
CA ALA A 164 43.74 4.84 -6.22
C ALA A 164 45.19 4.33 -6.15
N ARG A 165 45.42 3.02 -6.34
CA ARG A 165 46.75 2.42 -6.39
C ARG A 165 47.57 2.98 -7.56
N ILE A 166 47.04 2.94 -8.77
CA ILE A 166 47.70 3.50 -9.96
C ILE A 166 47.99 5.00 -9.76
N GLY A 167 47.04 5.74 -9.18
CA GLY A 167 47.22 7.16 -8.86
C GLY A 167 48.32 7.42 -7.84
N ALA A 168 48.46 6.57 -6.82
CA ALA A 168 49.53 6.65 -5.84
C ALA A 168 50.90 6.36 -6.45
N GLU A 169 51.01 5.32 -7.29
CA GLU A 169 52.24 5.00 -8.02
C GLU A 169 52.70 6.15 -8.92
N ARG A 170 51.77 6.76 -9.66
CA ARG A 170 52.08 7.92 -10.51
C ARG A 170 52.57 9.12 -9.70
N ARG A 171 51.93 9.42 -8.55
CA ARG A 171 52.37 10.49 -7.65
C ARG A 171 53.77 10.23 -7.11
N ALA A 172 54.05 9.01 -6.65
CA ALA A 172 55.37 8.63 -6.16
C ALA A 172 56.46 8.78 -7.25
N ALA A 173 56.18 8.37 -8.48
CA ALA A 173 57.10 8.53 -9.61
C ALA A 173 57.33 10.01 -9.97
N ASP A 174 56.29 10.84 -9.93
CA ASP A 174 56.38 12.27 -10.19
C ASP A 174 57.18 13.00 -9.10
N GLU A 175 56.99 12.65 -7.83
CA GLU A 175 57.77 13.14 -6.70
C GLU A 175 59.25 12.79 -6.83
N GLU A 176 59.57 11.54 -7.19
CA GLU A 176 60.94 11.10 -7.44
C GLU A 176 61.58 11.91 -8.60
N ARG A 177 60.83 12.12 -9.69
CA ARG A 177 61.28 12.93 -10.83
C ARG A 177 61.54 14.38 -10.43
N LEU A 178 60.67 14.98 -9.62
CA LEU A 178 60.84 16.34 -9.11
C LEU A 178 62.06 16.44 -8.19
N ARG A 179 62.27 15.48 -7.28
CA ARG A 179 63.47 15.42 -6.42
C ARG A 179 64.75 15.35 -7.25
N LYS A 180 64.83 14.46 -8.24
CA LYS A 180 65.98 14.37 -9.16
C LYS A 180 66.24 15.68 -9.90
N LYS A 181 65.18 16.38 -10.36
CA LYS A 181 65.30 17.69 -11.01
C LYS A 181 65.84 18.76 -10.05
N GLN A 182 65.35 18.79 -8.82
CA GLN A 182 65.81 19.73 -7.79
C GLN A 182 67.28 19.49 -7.44
N GLU A 183 67.68 18.23 -7.22
CA GLU A 183 69.08 17.86 -6.96
C GLU A 183 69.99 18.24 -8.14
N ALA A 184 69.57 17.98 -9.38
CA ALA A 184 70.32 18.38 -10.57
C ALA A 184 70.44 19.90 -10.70
N HIS A 185 69.39 20.65 -10.37
CA HIS A 185 69.41 22.11 -10.36
C HIS A 185 70.37 22.65 -9.29
N GLN A 186 70.30 22.13 -8.06
CA GLN A 186 71.20 22.50 -6.96
C GLN A 186 72.66 22.23 -7.30
N ARG A 187 72.98 21.07 -7.91
CA ARG A 187 74.34 20.77 -8.41
C ARG A 187 74.82 21.81 -9.43
N LYS A 188 73.98 22.16 -10.41
CA LYS A 188 74.30 23.18 -11.42
C LYS A 188 74.52 24.56 -10.80
N VAL A 189 73.70 24.94 -9.82
CA VAL A 189 73.86 26.22 -9.09
C VAL A 189 75.16 26.23 -8.28
N ALA A 190 75.45 25.16 -7.54
CA ALA A 190 76.70 25.02 -6.78
C ALA A 190 77.94 25.11 -7.70
N GLU A 191 77.90 24.46 -8.85
CA GLU A 191 78.97 24.54 -9.86
C GLU A 191 79.14 25.99 -10.37
N LYS A 192 78.04 26.69 -10.69
CA LYS A 192 78.09 28.09 -11.12
C LYS A 192 78.64 29.01 -10.03
N MET A 193 78.22 28.83 -8.78
CA MET A 193 78.72 29.60 -7.64
C MET A 193 80.21 29.32 -7.38
N ALA A 194 80.66 28.08 -7.51
CA ALA A 194 82.08 27.74 -7.41
C ALA A 194 82.90 28.40 -8.53
N LYS A 195 82.39 28.38 -9.77
CA LYS A 195 83.00 29.07 -10.92
C LYS A 195 83.01 30.60 -10.73
N ALA A 196 81.94 31.20 -10.21
CA ALA A 196 81.89 32.62 -9.91
C ALA A 196 82.91 33.02 -8.84
N ARG A 197 82.98 32.27 -7.72
CA ARG A 197 83.98 32.47 -6.67
C ARG A 197 85.42 32.30 -7.19
N GLN A 198 85.66 31.41 -8.14
CA GLN A 198 86.98 31.28 -8.79
C GLN A 198 87.31 32.50 -9.65
N ARG A 199 86.32 33.08 -10.35
CA ARG A 199 86.49 34.31 -11.13
C ARG A 199 86.75 35.52 -10.23
N GLU A 200 85.98 35.68 -9.14
CA GLU A 200 86.20 36.74 -8.15
C GLU A 200 87.58 36.66 -7.49
N LYS A 201 88.06 35.45 -7.16
CA LYS A 201 89.43 35.25 -6.65
C LYS A 201 90.52 35.57 -7.67
N ALA A 202 90.26 35.38 -8.96
CA ALA A 202 91.17 35.74 -10.04
C ALA A 202 91.18 37.25 -10.35
N GLU A 203 90.10 37.96 -9.98
CA GLU A 203 89.98 39.42 -10.14
C GLU A 203 90.46 40.18 -8.91
N ALA A 204 90.26 39.68 -7.69
CA ALA A 204 90.77 40.27 -6.43
C ALA A 204 92.27 40.03 -6.16
N GLY A 205 92.93 39.21 -7.00
CA GLY A 205 94.38 38.96 -6.96
C GLY A 205 95.19 39.79 -7.94
N ARG A 206 94.62 40.89 -8.45
CA ARG A 206 95.29 41.87 -9.34
C ARG A 206 95.48 43.21 -8.64
#